data_AF-R7J2S6-F1
#
_entry.id   AF-R7J2S6-F1
#
_cell.length_a   1.000
_cell.length_b   1.000
_cell.length_c   1.000
_cell.angle_alpha   90.00
_cell.angle_beta   90.00
_cell.angle_gamma   90.00
#
_symmetry.space_group_name_H-M   'P 1'
#
loop_
_entity.id
_entity.type
_entity.pdbx_description
1 polymer ?
#
loop_
_entity_poly.entity_id
_entity_poly.type
_entity_poly.pdbx_seq_one_letter_code
_entity_poly.pdbx_strand_id
1 'polypeptide(L)'
;MDEGTDYERDELIARFRQYLHDSEHKDFFGHDDIVEIFDYAGDMSDEYVRIEALMYAARYFPESKDMEQRRLIFYSGMYPQAASDFLRDHGGDAPDRPLLQRLIAIQEGFINDSDSDSDNAIAALERILAGNPKMDDEETIHFVDTAHHCDCLDWLEQNLERVADCSNNRACLLYELAMSLLEQYEYARAVPIIEKLVSEKPFILSYWELLLDAQINSHAEDADTDDTIDTILAMDPENRQALKHKFLKIYHNDGNPDELSEIIRAIPDDGEISRLYIRSLVAHGRKDEAAAYINGRLQANPLDYEALVSNYFVVGHKPCLKAIKQAFMSPEAKEKVSPSDWYEAIKTLDTIKAAIAGYAIMLWILEEYSHNEIPEWWTSTLIVNAFNACKYNYVVNAIYADETFLHRCDMVQYTLVVCAFAKAGEYDIARDMCCNGIIYNGRLWPKTKDNSPHWTLLFYRCLEILSNIVEAIDDAREAKKTPIFSENPFDVHTPRDE
;
A
#
# COMPACT_ATOMS: atom_id res chain seq x y z
N MET A 1 -16.57 28.61 -25.94
CA MET A 1 -16.80 27.33 -26.64
C MET A 1 -17.47 27.69 -27.94
N ASP A 2 -16.72 27.57 -29.01
CA ASP A 2 -17.18 27.91 -30.36
C ASP A 2 -17.72 26.61 -30.97
N GLU A 3 -19.04 26.37 -30.85
CA GLU A 3 -19.68 25.08 -31.20
C GLU A 3 -19.44 24.65 -32.67
N GLY A 4 -18.96 25.56 -33.53
CA GLY A 4 -18.61 25.25 -34.91
C GLY A 4 -17.29 24.49 -35.10
N THR A 5 -16.29 24.70 -34.24
CA THR A 5 -14.96 24.07 -34.41
C THR A 5 -14.94 22.62 -33.97
N ASP A 6 -15.69 22.27 -32.92
CA ASP A 6 -15.77 20.89 -32.42
C ASP A 6 -16.54 19.99 -33.40
N TYR A 7 -17.54 20.54 -34.10
CA TYR A 7 -18.28 19.83 -35.14
C TYR A 7 -17.38 19.45 -36.34
N GLU A 8 -16.51 20.37 -36.78
CA GLU A 8 -15.58 20.10 -37.89
C GLU A 8 -14.52 19.05 -37.51
N ARG A 9 -14.03 19.09 -36.26
CA ARG A 9 -13.10 18.09 -35.71
C ARG A 9 -13.74 16.70 -35.57
N ASP A 10 -14.97 16.65 -35.07
CA ASP A 10 -15.75 15.41 -34.98
C ASP A 10 -15.98 14.78 -36.36
N GLU A 11 -16.33 15.59 -37.36
CA GLU A 11 -16.49 15.12 -38.74
C GLU A 11 -15.17 14.58 -39.31
N LEU A 12 -14.05 15.27 -39.03
CA LEU A 12 -12.72 14.86 -39.47
C LEU A 12 -12.31 13.50 -38.87
N ILE A 13 -12.52 13.30 -37.56
CA ILE A 13 -12.26 12.02 -36.90
C ILE A 13 -13.19 10.91 -37.40
N ALA A 14 -14.48 11.21 -37.61
CA ALA A 14 -15.43 10.23 -38.13
C ALA A 14 -15.01 9.73 -39.53
N ARG A 15 -14.58 10.65 -40.40
CA ARG A 15 -14.03 10.32 -41.72
C ARG A 15 -12.76 9.50 -41.63
N PHE A 16 -11.84 9.85 -40.73
CA PHE A 16 -10.60 9.09 -40.53
C PHE A 16 -10.89 7.66 -40.02
N ARG A 17 -11.82 7.50 -39.08
CA ARG A 17 -12.27 6.17 -38.61
C ARG A 17 -12.91 5.35 -39.72
N GLN A 18 -13.68 5.99 -40.61
CA GLN A 18 -14.22 5.32 -41.78
C GLN A 18 -13.11 4.84 -42.71
N TYR A 19 -12.07 5.65 -42.91
CA TYR A 19 -10.89 5.29 -43.71
C TYR A 19 -10.16 4.08 -43.14
N LEU A 20 -10.02 3.99 -41.81
CA LEU A 20 -9.38 2.84 -41.15
C LEU A 20 -10.20 1.55 -41.28
N HIS A 21 -11.53 1.65 -41.37
CA HIS A 21 -12.41 0.49 -41.47
C HIS A 21 -12.57 -0.03 -42.91
N ASP A 22 -12.58 0.86 -43.90
CA ASP A 22 -12.86 0.53 -45.29
C ASP A 22 -11.60 0.55 -46.17
N SER A 23 -11.12 -0.65 -46.50
CA SER A 23 -9.94 -0.85 -47.36
C SER A 23 -10.08 -0.31 -48.79
N GLU A 24 -11.30 0.02 -49.25
CA GLU A 24 -11.55 0.64 -50.55
C GLU A 24 -11.70 2.17 -50.48
N HIS A 25 -11.67 2.75 -49.27
CA HIS A 25 -11.83 4.17 -49.07
C HIS A 25 -10.61 4.95 -49.60
N LYS A 26 -10.85 5.95 -50.44
CA LYS A 26 -9.81 6.74 -51.14
C LYS A 26 -9.61 8.14 -50.57
N ASP A 27 -10.16 8.41 -49.40
CA ASP A 27 -9.98 9.70 -48.76
C ASP A 27 -8.49 9.92 -48.47
N PHE A 28 -7.98 11.06 -48.93
CA PHE A 28 -6.64 11.52 -48.62
C PHE A 28 -6.77 12.58 -47.53
N PHE A 29 -6.01 12.40 -46.45
CA PHE A 29 -5.91 13.35 -45.37
C PHE A 29 -4.63 14.14 -45.57
N GLY A 30 -4.76 15.47 -45.63
CA GLY A 30 -3.62 16.36 -45.73
C GLY A 30 -2.75 16.29 -44.48
N HIS A 31 -1.59 16.96 -44.54
CA HIS A 31 -0.70 17.08 -43.40
C HIS A 31 -1.43 17.69 -42.18
N ASP A 32 -2.08 18.84 -42.39
CA ASP A 32 -2.75 19.58 -41.33
C ASP A 32 -3.94 18.79 -40.76
N ASP A 33 -4.66 18.04 -41.61
CA ASP A 33 -5.74 17.15 -41.18
C ASP A 33 -5.22 16.08 -40.20
N ILE A 34 -4.08 15.47 -40.50
CA ILE A 34 -3.52 14.40 -39.66
C ILE A 34 -2.96 14.93 -38.35
N VAL A 35 -2.35 16.12 -38.35
CA VAL A 35 -1.93 16.79 -37.11
C VAL A 35 -3.15 17.09 -36.23
N GLU A 36 -4.22 17.66 -36.81
CA GLU A 36 -5.45 17.97 -36.08
C GLU A 36 -6.14 16.71 -35.55
N ILE A 37 -6.20 15.63 -36.35
CA ILE A 37 -6.73 14.34 -35.92
C ILE A 37 -5.95 13.79 -34.72
N PHE A 38 -4.62 13.89 -34.74
CA PHE A 38 -3.79 13.41 -33.64
C PHE A 38 -4.04 14.21 -32.35
N ASP A 39 -4.02 15.54 -32.44
CA ASP A 39 -4.15 16.42 -31.28
C ASP A 39 -5.56 16.31 -30.68
N TYR A 40 -6.61 16.35 -31.49
CA TYR A 40 -8.00 16.21 -31.02
C TYR A 40 -8.30 14.81 -30.47
N ALA A 41 -7.73 13.75 -31.06
CA ALA A 41 -7.81 12.41 -30.47
C ALA A 41 -7.08 12.33 -29.12
N GLY A 42 -6.00 13.10 -28.94
CA GLY A 42 -5.33 13.32 -27.65
C GLY A 42 -6.27 13.90 -26.61
N ASP A 43 -6.93 15.01 -26.93
CA ASP A 43 -7.91 15.67 -26.05
C ASP A 43 -9.04 14.72 -25.63
N MET A 44 -9.46 13.83 -26.53
CA MET A 44 -10.50 12.82 -26.29
C MET A 44 -9.99 11.53 -25.64
N SER A 45 -8.68 11.40 -25.39
CA SER A 45 -8.03 10.17 -24.91
C SER A 45 -8.28 8.94 -25.82
N ASP A 46 -8.37 9.15 -27.13
CA ASP A 46 -8.61 8.13 -28.16
C ASP A 46 -7.30 7.60 -28.75
N GLU A 47 -6.61 6.76 -27.97
CA GLU A 47 -5.29 6.22 -28.32
C GLU A 47 -5.28 5.42 -29.63
N TYR A 48 -6.38 4.77 -29.98
CA TYR A 48 -6.48 4.04 -31.25
C TYR A 48 -6.30 4.97 -32.45
N VAL A 49 -7.01 6.10 -32.47
CA VAL A 49 -6.92 7.07 -33.57
C VAL A 49 -5.57 7.77 -33.57
N ARG A 50 -5.02 8.11 -32.39
CA ARG A 50 -3.68 8.72 -32.28
C ARG A 50 -2.61 7.84 -32.91
N ILE A 51 -2.59 6.55 -32.61
CA ILE A 51 -1.59 5.61 -33.14
C ILE A 51 -1.72 5.49 -34.66
N GLU A 52 -2.95 5.33 -35.18
CA GLU A 52 -3.18 5.22 -36.62
C GLU A 52 -2.80 6.51 -37.37
N ALA A 53 -3.03 7.68 -36.78
CA ALA A 53 -2.59 8.97 -37.33
C ALA A 53 -1.05 9.05 -37.41
N LEU A 54 -0.32 8.57 -36.39
CA LEU A 54 1.15 8.47 -36.43
C LEU A 54 1.64 7.55 -37.56
N MET A 55 1.00 6.39 -37.74
CA MET A 55 1.35 5.44 -38.79
C MET A 55 1.05 6.00 -40.18
N TYR A 56 -0.07 6.72 -40.33
CA TYR A 56 -0.42 7.43 -41.56
C TYR A 56 0.64 8.49 -41.88
N ALA A 57 0.99 9.35 -40.93
CA ALA A 57 2.00 10.38 -41.12
C ALA A 57 3.37 9.79 -41.44
N ALA A 58 3.79 8.71 -40.78
CA ALA A 58 5.05 8.04 -41.08
C ALA A 58 5.17 7.58 -42.54
N ARG A 59 4.03 7.21 -43.16
CA ARG A 59 3.97 6.74 -44.54
C ARG A 59 3.86 7.87 -45.56
N TYR A 60 3.03 8.86 -45.29
CA TYR A 60 2.66 9.90 -46.27
C TYR A 60 3.38 11.24 -46.09
N PHE A 61 3.81 11.53 -44.86
CA PHE A 61 4.51 12.76 -44.49
C PHE A 61 5.79 12.46 -43.67
N PRO A 62 6.69 11.58 -44.16
CA PRO A 62 7.87 11.17 -43.40
C PRO A 62 8.80 12.34 -43.02
N GLU A 63 8.77 13.43 -43.79
CA GLU A 63 9.54 14.65 -43.60
C GLU A 63 8.90 15.67 -42.63
N SER A 64 7.66 15.43 -42.17
CA SER A 64 6.99 16.32 -41.22
C SER A 64 7.72 16.29 -39.88
N LYS A 65 8.34 17.42 -39.51
CA LYS A 65 9.01 17.58 -38.21
C LYS A 65 8.03 17.47 -37.04
N ASP A 66 6.81 18.00 -37.21
CA ASP A 66 5.77 18.00 -36.17
C ASP A 66 5.28 16.57 -35.87
N MET A 67 5.15 15.74 -36.90
CA MET A 67 4.81 14.32 -36.74
C MET A 67 6.03 13.45 -36.39
N GLU A 68 7.24 13.85 -36.77
CA GLU A 68 8.48 13.22 -36.30
C GLU A 68 8.61 13.33 -34.76
N GLN A 69 8.34 14.51 -34.20
CA GLN A 69 8.35 14.76 -32.75
C GLN A 69 7.30 13.91 -32.03
N ARG A 70 6.05 13.89 -32.51
CA ARG A 70 4.97 13.06 -31.92
C ARG A 70 5.28 11.56 -31.98
N ARG A 71 5.92 11.08 -33.06
CA ARG A 71 6.40 9.68 -33.15
C ARG A 71 7.49 9.39 -32.14
N LEU A 72 8.43 10.30 -31.94
CA LEU A 72 9.48 10.12 -30.93
C LEU A 72 8.91 10.05 -29.51
N ILE A 73 7.97 10.93 -29.15
CA ILE A 73 7.27 10.90 -27.86
C ILE A 73 6.56 9.55 -27.69
N PHE A 74 5.84 9.09 -28.72
CA PHE A 74 5.19 7.79 -28.69
C PHE A 74 6.18 6.62 -28.50
N TYR A 75 7.30 6.61 -29.22
CA TYR A 75 8.32 5.57 -29.05
C TYR A 75 8.97 5.60 -27.67
N SER A 76 9.23 6.78 -27.12
CA SER A 76 9.80 6.96 -25.78
C SER A 76 8.86 6.37 -24.71
N GLY A 77 7.55 6.64 -24.82
CA GLY A 77 6.56 6.08 -23.91
C GLY A 77 6.33 4.56 -24.03
N MET A 78 6.55 3.98 -25.22
CA MET A 78 6.33 2.54 -25.44
C MET A 78 7.54 1.65 -25.12
N TYR A 79 8.71 2.01 -25.66
CA TYR A 79 9.91 1.19 -25.58
C TYR A 79 11.14 2.07 -25.78
N PRO A 80 11.92 2.38 -24.70
CA PRO A 80 13.05 3.31 -24.77
C PRO A 80 14.05 3.01 -25.89
N GLN A 81 14.32 1.72 -26.16
CA GLN A 81 15.22 1.33 -27.25
C GLN A 81 14.71 1.76 -28.65
N ALA A 82 13.39 1.81 -28.86
CA ALA A 82 12.82 2.30 -30.11
C ALA A 82 13.02 3.81 -30.29
N ALA A 83 12.91 4.59 -29.20
CA ALA A 83 13.24 6.01 -29.21
C ALA A 83 14.73 6.24 -29.49
N SER A 84 15.60 5.47 -28.84
CA SER A 84 17.04 5.45 -29.08
C SER A 84 17.39 5.15 -30.56
N ASP A 85 16.80 4.12 -31.16
CA ASP A 85 17.04 3.79 -32.57
C ASP A 85 16.49 4.88 -33.51
N PHE A 86 15.32 5.43 -33.20
CA PHE A 86 14.73 6.55 -33.94
C PHE A 86 15.65 7.78 -33.91
N LEU A 87 16.17 8.14 -32.73
CA LEU A 87 17.11 9.26 -32.55
C LEU A 87 18.42 9.04 -33.32
N ARG A 88 18.93 7.81 -33.38
CA ARG A 88 20.12 7.46 -34.17
C ARG A 88 19.92 7.73 -35.67
N ASP A 89 18.72 7.42 -36.18
CA ASP A 89 18.39 7.62 -37.59
C ASP A 89 18.05 9.08 -37.93
N HIS A 90 17.63 9.88 -36.93
CA HIS A 90 17.14 11.25 -37.12
C HIS A 90 18.04 12.34 -36.50
N GLY A 91 19.20 12.02 -35.92
CA GLY A 91 20.25 13.00 -35.64
C GLY A 91 20.30 13.62 -34.23
N GLY A 92 19.76 12.94 -33.21
CA GLY A 92 19.98 13.30 -31.80
C GLY A 92 19.54 14.72 -31.40
N ASP A 93 20.33 15.40 -30.55
CA ASP A 93 20.04 16.72 -29.95
C ASP A 93 20.36 17.95 -30.82
N ALA A 94 20.45 17.80 -32.15
CA ALA A 94 20.91 18.85 -33.07
C ALA A 94 20.12 20.19 -32.90
N PRO A 95 20.78 21.37 -32.95
CA PRO A 95 20.13 22.65 -32.64
C PRO A 95 18.96 23.07 -33.54
N ASP A 96 18.85 22.50 -34.74
CA ASP A 96 17.77 22.77 -35.71
C ASP A 96 16.54 21.86 -35.53
N ARG A 97 16.56 21.02 -34.48
CA ARG A 97 15.46 20.12 -34.10
C ARG A 97 14.50 20.80 -33.11
N PRO A 98 13.21 20.42 -33.12
CA PRO A 98 12.25 20.84 -32.11
C PRO A 98 12.72 20.56 -30.68
N LEU A 99 12.30 21.39 -29.73
CA LEU A 99 12.79 21.33 -28.36
C LEU A 99 12.54 19.98 -27.68
N LEU A 100 11.32 19.43 -27.75
CA LEU A 100 11.04 18.13 -27.12
C LEU A 100 11.93 17.00 -27.68
N GLN A 101 12.23 17.01 -28.98
CA GLN A 101 13.14 16.00 -29.53
C GLN A 101 14.53 16.11 -28.93
N ARG A 102 15.02 17.35 -28.74
CA ARG A 102 16.32 17.59 -28.13
C ARG A 102 16.35 17.16 -26.67
N LEU A 103 15.27 17.39 -25.93
CA LEU A 103 15.11 16.94 -24.53
C LEU A 103 15.12 15.42 -24.42
N ILE A 104 14.33 14.72 -25.25
CA ILE A 104 14.33 13.24 -25.30
C ILE A 104 15.70 12.71 -25.74
N ALA A 105 16.37 13.37 -26.68
CA ALA A 105 17.73 13.00 -27.08
C ALA A 105 18.74 13.11 -25.93
N ILE A 106 18.61 14.13 -25.07
CA ILE A 106 19.44 14.28 -23.87
C ILE A 106 19.14 13.16 -22.87
N GLN A 107 17.86 12.85 -22.61
CA GLN A 107 17.45 11.74 -21.73
C GLN A 107 18.07 10.42 -22.18
N GLU A 108 18.01 10.12 -23.47
CA GLU A 108 18.53 8.87 -24.06
C GLU A 108 20.05 8.88 -24.27
N GLY A 109 20.76 9.94 -23.86
CA GLY A 109 22.21 10.06 -23.97
C GLY A 109 22.74 10.32 -25.39
N PHE A 110 21.90 10.72 -26.33
CA PHE A 110 22.26 11.14 -27.69
C PHE A 110 22.67 12.62 -27.75
N ILE A 111 23.62 12.98 -26.90
CA ILE A 111 24.14 14.34 -26.83
C ILE A 111 25.29 14.45 -27.84
N ASN A 112 25.17 15.34 -28.83
CA ASN A 112 26.22 15.61 -29.80
C ASN A 112 27.36 16.40 -29.11
N ASP A 113 28.19 15.70 -28.36
CA ASP A 113 29.50 16.21 -27.95
C ASP A 113 30.56 15.11 -27.99
N SER A 114 31.76 15.49 -28.40
CA SER A 114 32.88 14.57 -28.67
C SER A 114 33.66 14.14 -27.43
N ASP A 115 33.30 14.62 -26.24
CA ASP A 115 34.00 14.30 -24.99
C ASP A 115 33.02 13.75 -23.95
N SER A 116 33.30 12.52 -23.52
CA SER A 116 32.55 11.75 -22.52
C SER A 116 32.83 12.27 -21.11
N ASP A 117 31.79 12.71 -20.41
CA ASP A 117 31.52 12.41 -18.99
C ASP A 117 30.21 13.13 -18.59
N SER A 118 29.67 12.79 -17.42
CA SER A 118 28.39 13.25 -16.86
C SER A 118 28.15 14.78 -16.82
N ASP A 119 29.11 15.62 -17.20
CA ASP A 119 28.95 17.06 -17.44
C ASP A 119 28.16 17.38 -18.73
N ASN A 120 27.81 16.38 -19.54
CA ASN A 120 27.22 16.57 -20.87
C ASN A 120 25.72 16.96 -20.85
N ALA A 121 24.92 16.43 -19.92
CA ALA A 121 23.49 16.73 -19.86
C ALA A 121 23.22 18.18 -19.42
N ILE A 122 23.89 18.64 -18.36
CA ILE A 122 23.84 20.04 -17.93
C ILE A 122 24.31 20.95 -19.06
N ALA A 123 25.43 20.64 -19.72
CA ALA A 123 25.90 21.44 -20.86
C ALA A 123 24.88 21.48 -22.02
N ALA A 124 24.15 20.40 -22.27
CA ALA A 124 23.09 20.35 -23.27
C ALA A 124 21.87 21.21 -22.87
N LEU A 125 21.44 21.13 -21.61
CA LEU A 125 20.38 21.98 -21.05
C LEU A 125 20.78 23.46 -21.06
N GLU A 126 22.02 23.80 -20.71
CA GLU A 126 22.58 25.16 -20.82
C GLU A 126 22.55 25.66 -22.27
N ARG A 127 22.89 24.82 -23.25
CA ARG A 127 22.80 25.17 -24.69
C ARG A 127 21.35 25.42 -25.11
N ILE A 128 20.37 24.68 -24.56
CA ILE A 128 18.94 24.94 -24.77
C ILE A 128 18.59 26.32 -24.21
N LEU A 129 18.91 26.60 -22.95
CA LEU A 129 18.59 27.86 -22.28
C LEU A 129 19.29 29.07 -22.91
N ALA A 130 20.49 28.92 -23.44
CA ALA A 130 21.20 29.99 -24.16
C ALA A 130 20.43 30.50 -25.40
N GLY A 131 19.54 29.68 -25.94
CA GLY A 131 18.62 30.07 -27.01
C GLY A 131 17.45 30.94 -26.55
N ASN A 132 17.26 31.14 -25.24
CA ASN A 132 16.09 31.76 -24.62
C ASN A 132 14.76 31.23 -25.20
N PRO A 133 14.52 29.90 -25.11
CA PRO A 133 13.28 29.33 -25.62
C PRO A 133 12.09 29.89 -24.84
N LYS A 134 10.90 29.83 -25.46
CA LYS A 134 9.63 30.13 -24.79
C LYS A 134 8.83 28.84 -24.66
N MET A 135 9.19 28.07 -23.65
CA MET A 135 8.63 26.74 -23.41
C MET A 135 7.16 26.84 -23.04
N ASP A 136 6.30 26.12 -23.75
CA ASP A 136 4.94 25.87 -23.28
C ASP A 136 4.92 24.88 -22.09
N ASP A 137 3.73 24.49 -21.65
CA ASP A 137 3.57 23.60 -20.50
C ASP A 137 4.19 22.22 -20.79
N GLU A 138 3.97 21.66 -21.99
CA GLU A 138 4.51 20.34 -22.39
C GLU A 138 6.04 20.36 -22.49
N GLU A 139 6.60 21.41 -23.08
CA GLU A 139 8.05 21.63 -23.15
C GLU A 139 8.66 21.86 -21.77
N THR A 140 7.93 22.52 -20.86
CA THR A 140 8.36 22.72 -19.47
C THR A 140 8.37 21.39 -18.70
N ILE A 141 7.31 20.58 -18.82
CA ILE A 141 7.22 19.25 -18.21
C ILE A 141 8.38 18.39 -18.66
N HIS A 142 8.57 18.23 -19.97
CA HIS A 142 9.67 17.44 -20.50
C HIS A 142 11.05 17.98 -20.14
N PHE A 143 11.21 19.29 -19.96
CA PHE A 143 12.47 19.88 -19.50
C PHE A 143 12.81 19.45 -18.08
N VAL A 144 11.83 19.50 -17.17
CA VAL A 144 12.00 19.03 -15.79
C VAL A 144 12.23 17.52 -15.75
N ASP A 145 11.44 16.73 -16.50
CA ASP A 145 11.63 15.29 -16.62
C ASP A 145 13.03 14.93 -17.14
N THR A 146 13.56 15.72 -18.09
CA THR A 146 14.94 15.54 -18.58
C THR A 146 15.95 15.81 -17.48
N ALA A 147 15.79 16.90 -16.73
CA ALA A 147 16.66 17.20 -15.61
C ALA A 147 16.58 16.12 -14.51
N HIS A 148 15.38 15.61 -14.23
CA HIS A 148 15.18 14.51 -13.29
C HIS A 148 15.86 13.23 -13.75
N HIS A 149 15.61 12.80 -14.99
CA HIS A 149 16.16 11.58 -15.57
C HIS A 149 17.69 11.59 -15.62
N CYS A 150 18.29 12.75 -15.87
CA CYS A 150 19.73 12.94 -15.94
C CYS A 150 20.39 13.27 -14.59
N ASP A 151 19.70 13.15 -13.46
CA ASP A 151 20.22 13.47 -12.12
C ASP A 151 20.74 14.92 -11.99
N CYS A 152 20.03 15.85 -12.64
CA CYS A 152 20.38 17.27 -12.75
C CYS A 152 19.44 18.19 -11.94
N LEU A 153 18.64 17.65 -11.01
CA LEU A 153 17.69 18.45 -10.21
C LEU A 153 18.38 19.52 -9.36
N ASP A 154 19.56 19.22 -8.78
CA ASP A 154 20.36 20.20 -8.02
C ASP A 154 20.71 21.43 -8.88
N TRP A 155 21.09 21.19 -10.14
CA TRP A 155 21.38 22.28 -11.08
C TRP A 155 20.11 23.04 -11.45
N LEU A 156 19.00 22.34 -11.69
CA LEU A 156 17.72 22.96 -12.01
C LEU A 156 17.24 23.88 -10.87
N GLU A 157 17.34 23.44 -9.61
CA GLU A 157 17.02 24.27 -8.44
C GLU A 157 17.89 25.53 -8.35
N GLN A 158 19.20 25.41 -8.56
CA GLN A 158 20.13 26.55 -8.54
C GLN A 158 19.87 27.54 -9.69
N ASN A 159 19.28 27.08 -10.78
CA ASN A 159 19.00 27.87 -11.98
C ASN A 159 17.51 28.16 -12.19
N LEU A 160 16.67 27.89 -11.19
CA LEU A 160 15.21 27.88 -11.30
C LEU A 160 14.66 29.16 -11.91
N GLU A 161 15.14 30.32 -11.47
CA GLU A 161 14.67 31.62 -11.97
C GLU A 161 14.99 31.83 -13.44
N ARG A 162 16.16 31.36 -13.90
CA ARG A 162 16.57 31.45 -15.30
C ARG A 162 15.75 30.51 -16.19
N VAL A 163 15.41 29.32 -15.68
CA VAL A 163 14.52 28.39 -16.38
C VAL A 163 13.08 28.93 -16.40
N ALA A 164 12.63 29.55 -15.31
CA ALA A 164 11.32 30.19 -15.23
C ALA A 164 11.17 31.33 -16.24
N ASP A 165 12.21 32.12 -16.51
CA ASP A 165 12.20 33.16 -17.56
C ASP A 165 12.05 32.57 -18.97
N CYS A 166 12.39 31.29 -19.16
CA CYS A 166 12.25 30.56 -20.42
C CYS A 166 10.94 29.76 -20.50
N SER A 167 10.12 29.73 -19.45
CA SER A 167 8.82 29.06 -19.42
C SER A 167 7.69 30.06 -19.53
N ASN A 168 6.66 29.75 -20.33
CA ASN A 168 5.45 30.56 -20.41
C ASN A 168 4.59 30.44 -19.14
N ASN A 169 4.80 29.41 -18.33
CA ASN A 169 4.02 29.11 -17.15
C ASN A 169 4.92 28.66 -15.98
N ARG A 170 5.35 29.64 -15.18
CA ARG A 170 6.15 29.42 -13.98
C ARG A 170 5.51 28.43 -12.99
N ALA A 171 4.18 28.39 -12.89
CA ALA A 171 3.51 27.47 -11.98
C ALA A 171 3.65 26.01 -12.42
N CYS A 172 3.62 25.73 -13.72
CA CYS A 172 3.91 24.41 -14.27
C CYS A 172 5.34 23.98 -13.90
N LEU A 173 6.35 24.82 -14.14
CA LEU A 173 7.74 24.54 -13.78
C LEU A 173 7.91 24.21 -12.28
N LEU A 174 7.32 25.02 -11.40
CA LEU A 174 7.41 24.82 -9.95
C LEU A 174 6.71 23.53 -9.52
N TYR A 175 5.55 23.22 -10.09
CA TYR A 175 4.81 22.00 -9.80
C TYR A 175 5.60 20.76 -10.22
N GLU A 176 6.10 20.71 -11.45
CA GLU A 176 6.85 19.54 -11.94
C GLU A 176 8.16 19.32 -11.19
N LEU A 177 8.87 20.40 -10.83
CA LEU A 177 10.07 20.29 -10.01
C LEU A 177 9.74 19.78 -8.61
N ALA A 178 8.67 20.27 -7.99
CA ALA A 178 8.23 19.78 -6.70
C ALA A 178 7.85 18.29 -6.76
N MET A 179 7.09 17.87 -7.77
CA MET A 179 6.71 16.47 -7.96
C MET A 179 7.93 15.57 -8.14
N SER A 180 8.91 15.98 -8.96
CA SER A 180 10.16 15.24 -9.16
C SER A 180 10.94 15.04 -7.84
N LEU A 181 10.96 16.04 -6.95
CA LEU A 181 11.59 15.93 -5.63
C LEU A 181 10.79 15.00 -4.70
N LEU A 182 9.46 15.09 -4.71
CA LEU A 182 8.60 14.24 -3.90
C LEU A 182 8.70 12.76 -4.30
N GLU A 183 8.83 12.44 -5.58
CA GLU A 183 9.06 11.08 -6.08
C GLU A 183 10.36 10.46 -5.53
N GLN A 184 11.37 11.29 -5.26
CA GLN A 184 12.62 10.89 -4.62
C GLN A 184 12.56 10.90 -3.08
N TYR A 185 11.39 11.17 -2.49
CA TYR A 185 11.22 11.37 -1.04
C TYR A 185 12.04 12.54 -0.47
N GLU A 186 12.45 13.49 -1.31
CA GLU A 186 13.23 14.69 -0.95
C GLU A 186 12.31 15.82 -0.44
N TYR A 187 11.46 15.50 0.54
CA TYR A 187 10.41 16.40 1.04
C TYR A 187 10.94 17.77 1.49
N ALA A 188 12.07 17.78 2.21
CA ALA A 188 12.66 19.03 2.71
C ALA A 188 13.12 19.97 1.59
N ARG A 189 13.52 19.44 0.43
CA ARG A 189 13.85 20.22 -0.76
C ARG A 189 12.60 20.66 -1.52
N ALA A 190 11.55 19.84 -1.51
CA ALA A 190 10.29 20.15 -2.17
C ALA A 190 9.54 21.32 -1.50
N VAL A 191 9.53 21.39 -0.15
CA VAL A 191 8.82 22.44 0.61
C VAL A 191 9.05 23.86 0.07
N PRO A 192 10.28 24.39 -0.05
CA PRO A 192 10.49 25.76 -0.54
C PRO A 192 10.08 25.97 -2.00
N ILE A 193 10.02 24.91 -2.81
CA ILE A 193 9.52 24.99 -4.19
C ILE A 193 7.99 25.07 -4.19
N ILE A 194 7.33 24.27 -3.36
CA ILE A 194 5.87 24.28 -3.22
C ILE A 194 5.40 25.58 -2.57
N GLU A 195 6.15 26.16 -1.62
CA GLU A 195 5.87 27.49 -1.04
C GLU A 195 5.83 28.59 -2.10
N LYS A 196 6.76 28.54 -3.07
CA LYS A 196 6.73 29.44 -4.24
C LYS A 196 5.50 29.16 -5.10
N LEU A 197 5.16 27.90 -5.33
CA LEU A 197 3.99 27.51 -6.13
C LEU A 197 2.69 28.04 -5.53
N VAL A 198 2.46 27.85 -4.23
CA VAL A 198 1.27 28.39 -3.54
C VAL A 198 1.28 29.92 -3.51
N SER A 199 2.45 30.55 -3.46
CA SER A 199 2.56 32.01 -3.57
C SER A 199 2.16 32.53 -4.95
N GLU A 200 2.50 31.80 -6.02
CA GLU A 200 2.11 32.12 -7.40
C GLU A 200 0.62 31.85 -7.66
N LYS A 201 0.08 30.76 -7.10
CA LYS A 201 -1.30 30.30 -7.30
C LYS A 201 -2.00 30.01 -5.96
N PRO A 202 -2.28 31.03 -5.13
CA PRO A 202 -2.74 30.83 -3.74
C PRO A 202 -4.16 30.30 -3.61
N PHE A 203 -4.94 30.27 -4.68
CA PHE A 203 -6.34 29.82 -4.64
C PHE A 203 -6.52 28.37 -5.13
N ILE A 204 -5.44 27.64 -5.39
CA ILE A 204 -5.48 26.23 -5.79
C ILE A 204 -5.29 25.37 -4.54
N LEU A 205 -6.40 24.77 -4.06
CA LEU A 205 -6.43 23.97 -2.83
C LEU A 205 -5.42 22.81 -2.86
N SER A 206 -5.34 22.09 -3.98
CA SER A 206 -4.47 20.93 -4.13
C SER A 206 -2.98 21.25 -3.97
N TYR A 207 -2.55 22.49 -4.22
CA TYR A 207 -1.16 22.90 -3.98
C TYR A 207 -0.86 23.11 -2.50
N TRP A 208 -1.85 23.59 -1.73
CA TRP A 208 -1.72 23.67 -0.28
C TRP A 208 -1.75 22.28 0.37
N GLU A 209 -2.59 21.36 -0.13
CA GLU A 209 -2.59 19.97 0.31
C GLU A 209 -1.23 19.29 0.04
N LEU A 210 -0.64 19.55 -1.13
CA LEU A 210 0.70 19.10 -1.48
C LEU A 210 1.77 19.68 -0.52
N LEU A 211 1.68 20.97 -0.20
CA LEU A 211 2.59 21.63 0.76
C LEU A 211 2.49 20.99 2.14
N LEU A 212 1.26 20.76 2.61
CA LEU A 212 1.01 20.15 3.91
C LEU A 212 1.67 18.77 3.98
N ASP A 213 1.44 17.91 2.99
CA ASP A 213 2.04 16.58 2.94
C ASP A 213 3.58 16.64 2.94
N ALA A 214 4.17 17.54 2.15
CA ALA A 214 5.62 17.74 2.12
C ALA A 214 6.17 18.19 3.48
N GLN A 215 5.55 19.19 4.12
CA GLN A 215 5.96 19.72 5.43
C GLN A 215 5.91 18.65 6.54
N ILE A 216 4.87 17.81 6.54
CA ILE A 216 4.73 16.73 7.52
C ILE A 216 5.83 15.69 7.35
N ASN A 217 6.07 15.24 6.12
CA ASN A 217 7.06 14.21 5.82
C ASN A 217 8.51 14.74 5.96
N SER A 218 8.74 16.04 5.77
CA SER A 218 10.04 16.67 6.03
C SER A 218 10.29 17.01 7.50
N HIS A 219 9.29 16.87 8.38
CA HIS A 219 9.32 17.38 9.75
C HIS A 219 9.64 18.88 9.81
N ALA A 220 8.95 19.68 8.99
CA ALA A 220 9.04 21.14 9.03
C ALA A 220 8.65 21.71 10.41
N GLU A 221 8.92 23.00 10.63
CA GLU A 221 8.54 23.63 11.89
C GLU A 221 7.02 23.59 12.10
N ASP A 222 6.62 23.35 13.35
CA ASP A 222 5.22 23.23 13.75
C ASP A 222 4.39 24.47 13.39
N ALA A 223 5.01 25.65 13.38
CA ALA A 223 4.36 26.93 13.06
C ALA A 223 4.02 27.03 11.56
N ASP A 224 4.96 26.66 10.68
CA ASP A 224 4.74 26.70 9.23
C ASP A 224 3.65 25.70 8.83
N THR A 225 3.64 24.53 9.47
CA THR A 225 2.60 23.50 9.25
C THR A 225 1.22 23.99 9.73
N ASP A 226 1.14 24.72 10.85
CA ASP A 226 -0.12 25.28 11.36
C ASP A 226 -0.71 26.31 10.40
N ASP A 227 0.12 27.23 9.91
CA ASP A 227 -0.31 28.26 8.97
C ASP A 227 -0.87 27.62 7.67
N THR A 228 -0.24 26.54 7.19
CA THR A 228 -0.73 25.74 6.06
C THR A 228 -2.07 25.08 6.38
N ILE A 229 -2.21 24.42 7.54
CA ILE A 229 -3.46 23.76 7.96
C ILE A 229 -4.60 24.79 8.06
N ASP A 230 -4.37 25.93 8.71
CA ASP A 230 -5.39 26.97 8.86
C ASP A 230 -5.78 27.57 7.50
N THR A 231 -4.84 27.70 6.57
CA THR A 231 -5.10 28.14 5.20
C THR A 231 -5.99 27.13 4.45
N ILE A 232 -5.65 25.84 4.50
CA ILE A 232 -6.46 24.78 3.89
C ILE A 232 -7.87 24.78 4.48
N LEU A 233 -8.01 24.84 5.81
CA LEU A 233 -9.33 24.82 6.47
C LEU A 233 -10.14 26.11 6.23
N ALA A 234 -9.48 27.23 5.93
CA ALA A 234 -10.17 28.45 5.51
C ALA A 234 -10.73 28.33 4.08
N MET A 235 -10.07 27.58 3.21
CA MET A 235 -10.51 27.30 1.83
C MET A 235 -11.55 26.17 1.78
N ASP A 236 -11.30 25.11 2.53
CA ASP A 236 -12.16 23.92 2.67
C ASP A 236 -12.22 23.47 4.13
N PRO A 237 -13.26 23.88 4.88
CA PRO A 237 -13.43 23.50 6.28
C PRO A 237 -13.66 22.00 6.51
N GLU A 238 -14.01 21.23 5.47
CA GLU A 238 -14.24 19.79 5.54
C GLU A 238 -13.02 18.98 5.08
N ASN A 239 -11.89 19.65 4.83
CA ASN A 239 -10.67 19.01 4.36
C ASN A 239 -10.17 17.96 5.37
N ARG A 240 -10.29 16.69 5.00
CA ARG A 240 -10.02 15.56 5.89
C ARG A 240 -8.56 15.48 6.31
N GLN A 241 -7.63 15.78 5.40
CA GLN A 241 -6.20 15.71 5.67
C GLN A 241 -5.81 16.76 6.70
N ALA A 242 -6.17 18.02 6.49
CA ALA A 242 -5.88 19.11 7.43
C ALA A 242 -6.53 18.87 8.81
N LEU A 243 -7.79 18.41 8.85
CA LEU A 243 -8.47 18.04 10.10
C LEU A 243 -7.75 16.90 10.83
N LYS A 244 -7.28 15.88 10.11
CA LYS A 244 -6.51 14.75 10.68
C LYS A 244 -5.22 15.24 11.33
N HIS A 245 -4.46 16.11 10.67
CA HIS A 245 -3.21 16.63 11.23
C HIS A 245 -3.45 17.55 12.43
N LYS A 246 -4.47 18.42 12.36
CA LYS A 246 -4.91 19.24 13.50
C LYS A 246 -5.29 18.37 14.70
N PHE A 247 -6.03 17.28 14.48
CA PHE A 247 -6.37 16.32 15.53
C PHE A 247 -5.11 15.71 16.17
N LEU A 248 -4.20 15.19 15.35
CA LEU A 248 -2.98 14.52 15.84
C LEU A 248 -2.12 15.49 16.67
N LYS A 249 -2.00 16.74 16.24
CA LYS A 249 -1.26 17.77 16.97
C LYS A 249 -1.86 18.05 18.35
N ILE A 250 -3.17 18.28 18.42
CA ILE A 250 -3.87 18.50 19.69
C ILE A 250 -3.70 17.28 20.60
N TYR A 251 -3.84 16.07 20.04
CA TYR A 251 -3.69 14.82 20.78
C TYR A 251 -2.28 14.65 21.36
N HIS A 252 -1.23 14.88 20.57
CA HIS A 252 0.16 14.73 21.01
C HIS A 252 0.58 15.75 22.07
N ASN A 253 -0.06 16.92 22.08
CA ASN A 253 0.15 17.95 23.09
C ASN A 253 -0.71 17.78 24.35
N ASP A 254 -1.32 16.60 24.56
CA ASP A 254 -2.23 16.31 25.68
C ASP A 254 -3.41 17.30 25.74
N GLY A 255 -3.92 17.68 24.57
CA GLY A 255 -5.01 18.64 24.42
C GLY A 255 -6.35 18.13 24.93
N ASN A 256 -7.27 19.07 25.20
CA ASN A 256 -8.57 18.77 25.79
C ASN A 256 -9.41 17.87 24.83
N PRO A 257 -9.95 16.74 25.31
CA PRO A 257 -10.85 15.92 24.52
C PRO A 257 -12.07 16.66 23.92
N ASP A 258 -12.53 17.77 24.49
CA ASP A 258 -13.64 18.54 23.91
C ASP A 258 -13.29 19.10 22.52
N GLU A 259 -12.07 19.58 22.34
CA GLU A 259 -11.57 20.13 21.07
C GLU A 259 -11.41 19.02 20.03
N LEU A 260 -10.88 17.86 20.45
CA LEU A 260 -10.81 16.66 19.62
C LEU A 260 -12.19 16.15 19.19
N SER A 261 -13.22 16.33 20.03
CA SER A 261 -14.59 15.92 19.71
C SER A 261 -15.18 16.71 18.56
N GLU A 262 -14.86 18.00 18.43
CA GLU A 262 -15.34 18.82 17.32
C GLU A 262 -14.77 18.34 15.99
N ILE A 263 -13.48 18.02 15.96
CA ILE A 263 -12.80 17.51 14.76
C ILE A 263 -13.36 16.14 14.38
N ILE A 264 -13.54 15.22 15.34
CA ILE A 264 -14.08 13.88 15.05
C ILE A 264 -15.47 13.90 14.44
N ARG A 265 -16.30 14.89 14.77
CA ARG A 265 -17.63 15.02 14.14
C ARG A 265 -17.52 15.35 12.65
N ALA A 266 -16.45 16.02 12.23
CA ALA A 266 -16.17 16.31 10.83
C ALA A 266 -15.49 15.14 10.10
N ILE A 267 -14.79 14.25 10.82
CA ILE A 267 -14.15 13.03 10.27
C ILE A 267 -14.62 11.72 10.96
N PRO A 268 -15.93 11.38 10.88
CA PRO A 268 -16.53 10.31 11.69
C PRO A 268 -16.05 8.88 11.34
N ASP A 269 -15.48 8.66 10.15
CA ASP A 269 -15.15 7.33 9.64
C ASP A 269 -13.66 6.98 9.66
N ASP A 270 -12.81 7.81 10.29
CA ASP A 270 -11.40 7.48 10.49
C ASP A 270 -11.22 6.63 11.76
N GLY A 271 -10.89 5.35 11.55
CA GLY A 271 -10.71 4.36 12.63
C GLY A 271 -9.49 4.62 13.52
N GLU A 272 -8.41 5.14 12.94
CA GLU A 272 -7.20 5.50 13.68
C GLU A 272 -7.47 6.69 14.61
N ILE A 273 -8.07 7.75 14.07
CA ILE A 273 -8.43 8.96 14.83
C ILE A 273 -9.46 8.64 15.91
N SER A 274 -10.45 7.80 15.61
CA SER A 274 -11.41 7.32 16.60
C SER A 274 -10.72 6.59 17.76
N ARG A 275 -9.73 5.74 17.48
CA ARG A 275 -8.92 5.07 18.52
C ARG A 275 -8.17 6.06 19.40
N LEU A 276 -7.52 7.06 18.79
CA LEU A 276 -6.75 8.07 19.53
C LEU A 276 -7.65 8.94 20.40
N TYR A 277 -8.84 9.32 19.92
CA TYR A 277 -9.80 10.07 20.72
C TYR A 277 -10.28 9.31 21.94
N ILE A 278 -10.61 8.03 21.77
CA ILE A 278 -10.99 7.16 22.88
C ILE A 278 -9.86 7.08 23.91
N ARG A 279 -8.60 6.96 23.47
CA ARG A 279 -7.44 7.00 24.35
C ARG A 279 -7.33 8.33 25.09
N SER A 280 -7.53 9.45 24.42
CA SER A 280 -7.51 10.79 25.05
C SER A 280 -8.58 10.91 26.14
N LEU A 281 -9.83 10.51 25.85
CA LEU A 281 -10.92 10.49 26.83
C LEU A 281 -10.57 9.64 28.06
N VAL A 282 -10.00 8.45 27.87
CA VAL A 282 -9.59 7.57 28.98
C VAL A 282 -8.46 8.17 29.80
N ALA A 283 -7.45 8.77 29.16
CA ALA A 283 -6.33 9.42 29.83
C ALA A 283 -6.79 10.58 30.72
N HIS A 284 -7.78 11.34 30.25
CA HIS A 284 -8.43 12.43 30.98
C HIS A 284 -9.49 11.98 32.00
N GLY A 285 -9.63 10.67 32.25
CA GLY A 285 -10.58 10.11 33.22
C GLY A 285 -12.05 10.11 32.76
N ARG A 286 -12.34 10.50 31.51
CA ARG A 286 -13.68 10.59 30.91
C ARG A 286 -14.14 9.25 30.30
N LYS A 287 -14.02 8.18 31.09
CA LYS A 287 -14.32 6.80 30.63
C LYS A 287 -15.78 6.60 30.22
N ASP A 288 -16.71 7.29 30.89
CA ASP A 288 -18.13 7.19 30.58
C ASP A 288 -18.44 7.74 29.18
N GLU A 289 -17.78 8.82 28.78
CA GLU A 289 -17.91 9.41 27.45
C GLU A 289 -17.25 8.55 26.37
N ALA A 290 -16.09 7.97 26.68
CA ALA A 290 -15.43 7.01 25.80
C ALA A 290 -16.34 5.80 25.54
N ALA A 291 -16.99 5.28 26.58
CA ALA A 291 -17.94 4.18 26.46
C ALA A 291 -19.19 4.60 25.66
N ALA A 292 -19.71 5.80 25.86
CA ALA A 292 -20.85 6.31 25.10
C ALA A 292 -20.52 6.46 23.59
N TYR A 293 -19.34 6.99 23.26
CA TYR A 293 -18.88 7.13 21.87
C TYR A 293 -18.75 5.76 21.18
N ILE A 294 -18.10 4.79 21.83
CA ILE A 294 -17.99 3.42 21.33
C ILE A 294 -19.36 2.77 21.14
N ASN A 295 -20.25 2.90 22.13
CA ASN A 295 -21.59 2.32 22.05
C ASN A 295 -22.41 2.94 20.91
N GLY A 296 -22.27 4.24 20.65
CA GLY A 296 -22.92 4.90 19.52
C GLY A 296 -22.45 4.32 18.18
N ARG A 297 -21.13 4.11 18.02
CA ARG A 297 -20.56 3.47 16.83
C ARG A 297 -21.04 2.04 16.65
N LEU A 298 -21.05 1.24 17.73
CA LEU A 298 -21.54 -0.14 17.70
C LEU A 298 -23.06 -0.23 17.47
N GLN A 299 -23.84 0.79 17.82
CA GLN A 299 -25.26 0.86 17.46
C GLN A 299 -25.46 1.16 15.97
N ALA A 300 -24.65 2.05 15.40
CA ALA A 300 -24.70 2.38 13.98
C ALA A 300 -24.17 1.24 13.10
N ASN A 301 -23.07 0.62 13.52
CA ASN A 301 -22.45 -0.54 12.90
C ASN A 301 -22.03 -1.55 13.99
N PRO A 302 -22.84 -2.59 14.26
CA PRO A 302 -22.50 -3.64 15.23
C PRO A 302 -21.18 -4.36 14.95
N LEU A 303 -20.68 -4.31 13.72
CA LEU A 303 -19.43 -4.94 13.29
C LEU A 303 -18.29 -3.95 13.11
N ASP A 304 -18.37 -2.76 13.70
CA ASP A 304 -17.26 -1.81 13.72
C ASP A 304 -16.10 -2.38 14.56
N TYR A 305 -15.15 -3.02 13.86
CA TYR A 305 -13.96 -3.64 14.45
C TYR A 305 -13.16 -2.66 15.29
N GLU A 306 -13.01 -1.42 14.82
CA GLU A 306 -12.23 -0.39 15.49
C GLU A 306 -12.89 0.03 16.81
N ALA A 307 -14.21 0.12 16.84
CA ALA A 307 -14.98 0.36 18.06
C ALA A 307 -14.90 -0.82 19.04
N LEU A 308 -14.94 -2.08 18.55
CA LEU A 308 -14.80 -3.29 19.38
C LEU A 308 -13.41 -3.39 20.03
N VAL A 309 -12.35 -3.13 19.26
CA VAL A 309 -10.97 -3.06 19.75
C VAL A 309 -10.84 -1.93 20.77
N SER A 310 -11.41 -0.76 20.48
CA SER A 310 -11.35 0.39 21.39
C SER A 310 -12.09 0.16 22.71
N ASN A 311 -13.18 -0.64 22.71
CA ASN A 311 -13.92 -1.08 23.89
C ASN A 311 -13.01 -1.78 24.92
N TYR A 312 -12.05 -2.57 24.45
CA TYR A 312 -11.06 -3.24 25.30
C TYR A 312 -10.30 -2.24 26.19
N PHE A 313 -9.90 -1.09 25.63
CA PHE A 313 -9.12 -0.08 26.34
C PHE A 313 -9.92 0.67 27.42
N VAL A 314 -11.24 0.76 27.27
CA VAL A 314 -12.11 1.55 28.17
C VAL A 314 -12.62 0.74 29.35
N VAL A 315 -13.22 -0.43 29.08
CA VAL A 315 -13.95 -1.24 30.09
C VAL A 315 -13.26 -2.56 30.44
N GLY A 316 -12.14 -2.86 29.77
CA GLY A 316 -11.36 -4.07 29.98
C GLY A 316 -11.96 -5.31 29.29
N HIS A 317 -11.27 -6.43 29.50
CA HIS A 317 -11.49 -7.69 28.77
C HIS A 317 -12.91 -8.27 28.90
N LYS A 318 -13.45 -8.39 30.12
CA LYS A 318 -14.73 -9.11 30.34
C LYS A 318 -15.94 -8.41 29.72
N PRO A 319 -16.12 -7.08 29.85
CA PRO A 319 -17.24 -6.40 29.21
C PRO A 319 -17.09 -6.30 27.69
N CYS A 320 -15.87 -6.15 27.17
CA CYS A 320 -15.58 -6.21 25.73
C CYS A 320 -15.98 -7.56 25.12
N LEU A 321 -15.63 -8.67 25.78
CA LEU A 321 -16.09 -10.01 25.37
C LEU A 321 -17.62 -10.15 25.35
N LYS A 322 -18.31 -9.53 26.30
CA LYS A 322 -19.78 -9.53 26.33
C LYS A 322 -20.36 -8.70 25.18
N ALA A 323 -19.76 -7.55 24.86
CA ALA A 323 -20.17 -6.69 23.76
C ALA A 323 -19.94 -7.36 22.40
N ILE A 324 -18.78 -7.98 22.20
CA ILE A 324 -18.48 -8.82 21.03
C ILE A 324 -19.53 -9.95 20.92
N LYS A 325 -19.78 -10.68 22.01
CA LYS A 325 -20.81 -11.73 22.00
C LYS A 325 -22.19 -11.19 21.62
N GLN A 326 -22.58 -10.01 22.11
CA GLN A 326 -23.88 -9.40 21.81
C GLN A 326 -23.99 -8.90 20.37
N ALA A 327 -22.95 -8.23 19.87
CA ALA A 327 -22.89 -7.68 18.52
C ALA A 327 -23.08 -8.77 17.45
N PHE A 328 -22.49 -9.94 17.68
CA PHE A 328 -22.53 -11.04 16.72
C PHE A 328 -23.67 -12.05 16.98
N MET A 329 -24.40 -11.94 18.11
CA MET A 329 -25.58 -12.77 18.40
C MET A 329 -26.91 -12.14 17.99
N SER A 330 -26.91 -10.87 17.57
CA SER A 330 -28.15 -10.28 17.10
C SER A 330 -28.63 -11.04 15.84
N PRO A 331 -29.94 -11.27 15.69
CA PRO A 331 -30.49 -11.89 14.49
C PRO A 331 -30.05 -11.18 13.21
N GLU A 332 -29.90 -9.84 13.24
CA GLU A 332 -29.42 -9.07 12.10
C GLU A 332 -27.93 -9.28 11.79
N ALA A 333 -27.09 -9.57 12.80
CA ALA A 333 -25.68 -9.87 12.60
C ALA A 333 -25.48 -11.30 12.08
N LYS A 334 -26.27 -12.27 12.53
CA LYS A 334 -26.15 -13.67 12.04
C LYS A 334 -26.37 -13.82 10.53
N GLU A 335 -27.15 -12.93 9.91
CA GLU A 335 -27.35 -12.91 8.44
C GLU A 335 -26.21 -12.22 7.66
N LYS A 336 -25.39 -11.40 8.32
CA LYS A 336 -24.36 -10.55 7.69
C LYS A 336 -22.92 -10.94 8.03
N VAL A 337 -22.75 -11.72 9.09
CA VAL A 337 -21.45 -12.11 9.63
C VAL A 337 -21.04 -13.46 9.06
N SER A 338 -19.88 -13.47 8.43
CA SER A 338 -19.14 -14.67 8.10
C SER A 338 -18.18 -15.07 9.24
N PRO A 339 -17.82 -16.35 9.35
CA PRO A 339 -16.73 -16.81 10.22
C PRO A 339 -15.38 -16.09 9.98
N SER A 340 -15.14 -15.53 8.79
CA SER A 340 -13.96 -14.69 8.52
C SER A 340 -14.00 -13.32 9.19
N ASP A 341 -15.18 -12.72 9.36
CA ASP A 341 -15.35 -11.42 10.00
C ASP A 341 -14.95 -11.47 11.49
N TRP A 342 -15.20 -12.62 12.12
CA TRP A 342 -14.76 -12.89 13.49
C TRP A 342 -13.24 -12.94 13.63
N TYR A 343 -12.53 -13.42 12.62
CA TYR A 343 -11.08 -13.51 12.67
C TYR A 343 -10.42 -12.16 12.54
N GLU A 344 -10.88 -11.29 11.63
CA GLU A 344 -10.32 -9.95 11.49
C GLU A 344 -10.51 -9.13 12.79
N ALA A 345 -11.65 -9.31 13.48
CA ALA A 345 -11.86 -8.76 14.82
C ALA A 345 -10.87 -9.29 15.87
N ILE A 346 -10.42 -10.54 15.75
CA ILE A 346 -9.49 -11.18 16.70
C ILE A 346 -8.04 -10.80 16.39
N LYS A 347 -7.67 -10.71 15.11
CA LYS A 347 -6.32 -10.40 14.62
C LYS A 347 -5.88 -8.99 15.03
N THR A 348 -6.81 -8.05 15.13
CA THR A 348 -6.56 -6.67 15.57
C THR A 348 -6.27 -6.55 17.07
N LEU A 349 -6.47 -7.62 17.85
CA LEU A 349 -6.22 -7.65 19.28
C LEU A 349 -4.76 -8.09 19.58
N ASP A 350 -3.79 -7.21 19.30
CA ASP A 350 -2.34 -7.49 19.40
C ASP A 350 -1.76 -7.39 20.82
N THR A 351 -2.34 -8.10 21.79
CA THR A 351 -1.67 -8.27 23.10
C THR A 351 -1.79 -9.70 23.62
N ILE A 352 -0.78 -10.15 24.37
CA ILE A 352 -0.77 -11.44 25.09
C ILE A 352 -2.04 -11.65 25.96
N LYS A 353 -2.71 -10.57 26.38
CA LYS A 353 -3.99 -10.60 27.13
C LYS A 353 -5.23 -10.65 26.23
N ALA A 354 -5.13 -10.21 24.99
CA ALA A 354 -6.14 -10.33 23.95
C ALA A 354 -6.24 -11.75 23.37
N ALA A 355 -5.14 -12.50 23.33
CA ALA A 355 -5.14 -13.91 22.96
C ALA A 355 -6.09 -14.76 23.84
N ILE A 356 -6.23 -14.42 25.13
CA ILE A 356 -7.18 -15.06 26.06
C ILE A 356 -8.64 -14.70 25.72
N ALA A 357 -8.87 -13.50 25.20
CA ALA A 357 -10.18 -13.04 24.73
C ALA A 357 -10.58 -13.73 23.42
N GLY A 358 -9.68 -13.73 22.43
CA GLY A 358 -9.85 -14.44 21.17
C GLY A 358 -10.12 -15.93 21.39
N TYR A 359 -9.41 -16.54 22.35
CA TYR A 359 -9.63 -17.93 22.77
C TYR A 359 -11.05 -18.21 23.30
N ALA A 360 -11.60 -17.33 24.15
CA ALA A 360 -12.95 -17.48 24.69
C ALA A 360 -14.06 -17.22 23.65
N ILE A 361 -13.84 -16.26 22.74
CA ILE A 361 -14.75 -15.96 21.61
C ILE A 361 -14.79 -17.15 20.65
N MET A 362 -13.63 -17.72 20.36
CA MET A 362 -13.48 -18.84 19.44
C MET A 362 -14.13 -20.12 19.95
N LEU A 363 -13.99 -20.44 21.25
CA LEU A 363 -14.70 -21.56 21.87
C LEU A 363 -16.21 -21.47 21.70
N TRP A 364 -16.75 -20.26 21.75
CA TRP A 364 -18.17 -20.03 21.64
C TRP A 364 -18.69 -20.09 20.19
N ILE A 365 -17.86 -19.72 19.21
CA ILE A 365 -18.15 -19.95 17.78
C ILE A 365 -18.23 -21.44 17.46
N LEU A 366 -17.36 -22.26 18.06
CA LEU A 366 -17.40 -23.73 17.93
C LEU A 366 -18.65 -24.36 18.57
N GLU A 367 -19.25 -23.72 19.58
CA GLU A 367 -20.51 -24.17 20.19
C GLU A 367 -21.75 -23.83 19.34
N GLU A 368 -21.70 -22.75 18.56
CA GLU A 368 -22.87 -22.18 17.87
C GLU A 368 -22.91 -22.47 16.35
N TYR A 369 -21.75 -22.65 15.70
CA TYR A 369 -21.64 -22.90 14.26
C TYR A 369 -21.27 -24.36 13.96
N SER A 370 -21.62 -24.83 12.76
CA SER A 370 -21.27 -26.20 12.36
C SER A 370 -19.80 -26.30 11.93
N HIS A 371 -19.16 -27.45 12.18
CA HIS A 371 -17.75 -27.72 11.84
C HIS A 371 -17.39 -27.44 10.35
N ASN A 372 -18.38 -27.45 9.46
CA ASN A 372 -18.20 -27.22 8.02
C ASN A 372 -18.10 -25.73 7.64
N GLU A 373 -18.40 -24.81 8.57
CA GLU A 373 -18.41 -23.37 8.33
C GLU A 373 -17.12 -22.70 8.81
N ILE A 374 -16.23 -23.43 9.47
CA ILE A 374 -14.99 -22.87 10.04
C ILE A 374 -13.84 -22.96 9.03
N PRO A 375 -13.17 -21.85 8.68
CA PRO A 375 -12.02 -21.87 7.78
C PRO A 375 -10.85 -22.69 8.33
N GLU A 376 -10.20 -23.48 7.47
CA GLU A 376 -9.11 -24.41 7.81
C GLU A 376 -7.93 -23.76 8.56
N TRP A 377 -7.62 -22.51 8.25
CA TRP A 377 -6.50 -21.74 8.83
C TRP A 377 -6.76 -21.25 10.27
N TRP A 378 -8.00 -21.33 10.75
CA TRP A 378 -8.40 -20.84 12.07
C TRP A 378 -7.95 -21.78 13.20
N THR A 379 -8.05 -23.09 12.98
CA THR A 379 -7.69 -24.14 13.95
C THR A 379 -6.18 -24.22 14.21
N SER A 380 -5.35 -23.84 13.23
CA SER A 380 -3.88 -23.76 13.40
C SER A 380 -3.46 -22.65 14.37
N THR A 381 -3.95 -21.43 14.14
CA THR A 381 -3.66 -20.26 14.99
C THR A 381 -4.16 -20.47 16.42
N LEU A 382 -5.32 -21.11 16.57
CA LEU A 382 -5.87 -21.54 17.86
C LEU A 382 -4.88 -22.40 18.64
N ILE A 383 -4.39 -23.48 18.03
CA ILE A 383 -3.60 -24.49 18.74
C ILE A 383 -2.28 -23.90 19.19
N VAL A 384 -1.63 -23.10 18.34
CA VAL A 384 -0.40 -22.40 18.69
C VAL A 384 -0.63 -21.46 19.88
N ASN A 385 -1.69 -20.65 19.86
CA ASN A 385 -1.97 -19.68 20.92
C ASN A 385 -2.40 -20.35 22.24
N ALA A 386 -3.25 -21.38 22.19
CA ALA A 386 -3.68 -22.13 23.36
C ALA A 386 -2.52 -22.91 23.99
N PHE A 387 -1.65 -23.50 23.16
CA PHE A 387 -0.45 -24.18 23.62
C PHE A 387 0.51 -23.22 24.33
N ASN A 388 0.82 -22.07 23.71
CA ASN A 388 1.69 -21.04 24.28
C ASN A 388 1.16 -20.46 25.60
N ALA A 389 -0.15 -20.50 25.83
CA ALA A 389 -0.78 -20.07 27.08
C ALA A 389 -0.89 -21.18 28.15
N CYS A 390 -0.22 -22.32 27.94
CA CYS A 390 -0.28 -23.51 28.81
C CYS A 390 -1.71 -24.03 29.03
N LYS A 391 -2.59 -23.85 28.04
CA LYS A 391 -3.99 -24.27 28.05
C LYS A 391 -4.13 -25.60 27.31
N TYR A 392 -3.52 -26.67 27.85
CA TYR A 392 -3.39 -27.94 27.12
C TYR A 392 -4.71 -28.72 26.96
N ASN A 393 -5.55 -28.79 28.00
CA ASN A 393 -6.87 -29.44 27.93
C ASN A 393 -7.79 -28.87 26.85
N TYR A 394 -7.54 -27.62 26.48
CA TYR A 394 -8.30 -26.91 25.48
C TYR A 394 -7.91 -27.30 24.06
N VAL A 395 -6.63 -27.50 23.80
CA VAL A 395 -6.14 -28.11 22.56
C VAL A 395 -6.72 -29.51 22.42
N VAL A 396 -6.70 -30.31 23.50
CA VAL A 396 -7.29 -31.66 23.53
C VAL A 396 -8.77 -31.64 23.14
N ASN A 397 -9.56 -30.77 23.77
CA ASN A 397 -10.99 -30.64 23.46
C ASN A 397 -11.26 -30.20 22.01
N ALA A 398 -10.44 -29.31 21.46
CA ALA A 398 -10.57 -28.88 20.07
C ALA A 398 -10.32 -30.04 19.09
N ILE A 399 -9.36 -30.91 19.39
CA ILE A 399 -9.06 -32.10 18.58
C ILE A 399 -10.17 -33.16 18.70
N TYR A 400 -10.76 -33.34 19.87
CA TYR A 400 -11.93 -34.22 20.01
C TYR A 400 -13.17 -33.70 19.29
N ALA A 401 -13.30 -32.37 19.15
CA ALA A 401 -14.38 -31.77 18.38
C ALA A 401 -14.19 -31.93 16.86
N ASP A 402 -12.95 -31.87 16.37
CA ASP A 402 -12.61 -32.07 14.96
C ASP A 402 -11.43 -33.03 14.79
N GLU A 403 -11.73 -34.33 14.76
CA GLU A 403 -10.72 -35.38 14.54
C GLU A 403 -10.05 -35.27 13.16
N THR A 404 -10.70 -34.62 12.18
CA THR A 404 -10.13 -34.44 10.83
C THR A 404 -8.98 -33.44 10.81
N PHE A 405 -8.86 -32.59 11.84
CA PHE A 405 -7.77 -31.64 11.97
C PHE A 405 -6.39 -32.32 11.99
N LEU A 406 -6.28 -33.47 12.65
CA LEU A 406 -5.01 -34.21 12.71
C LEU A 406 -4.48 -34.57 11.33
N HIS A 407 -5.36 -34.83 10.36
CA HIS A 407 -4.99 -35.13 8.97
C HIS A 407 -4.57 -33.90 8.16
N ARG A 408 -4.80 -32.70 8.69
CA ARG A 408 -4.51 -31.41 8.05
C ARG A 408 -3.27 -30.72 8.63
N CYS A 409 -2.82 -31.10 9.83
CA CYS A 409 -1.64 -30.55 10.48
C CYS A 409 -0.36 -30.66 9.65
N ASP A 410 0.48 -29.62 9.75
CA ASP A 410 1.92 -29.76 9.50
C ASP A 410 2.64 -30.41 10.70
N MET A 411 3.93 -30.73 10.55
CA MET A 411 4.71 -31.40 11.58
C MET A 411 4.81 -30.60 12.89
N VAL A 412 4.88 -29.27 12.81
CA VAL A 412 5.02 -28.41 14.00
C VAL A 412 3.71 -28.39 14.78
N GLN A 413 2.59 -28.17 14.08
CA GLN A 413 1.25 -28.19 14.66
C GLN A 413 0.95 -29.56 15.27
N TYR A 414 1.29 -30.64 14.57
CA TYR A 414 1.12 -31.99 15.07
C TYR A 414 1.92 -32.22 16.37
N THR A 415 3.19 -31.81 16.41
CA THR A 415 4.01 -31.91 17.63
C THR A 415 3.43 -31.09 18.79
N LEU A 416 2.92 -29.88 18.54
CA LEU A 416 2.26 -29.06 19.57
C LEU A 416 1.01 -29.76 20.13
N VAL A 417 0.20 -30.37 19.27
CA VAL A 417 -0.98 -31.14 19.71
C VAL A 417 -0.56 -32.31 20.59
N VAL A 418 0.41 -33.11 20.16
CA VAL A 418 0.90 -34.26 20.95
C VAL A 418 1.43 -33.82 22.31
N CYS A 419 2.21 -32.73 22.35
CA CYS A 419 2.67 -32.13 23.59
C CYS A 419 1.49 -31.72 24.49
N ALA A 420 0.41 -31.18 23.92
CA ALA A 420 -0.77 -30.80 24.68
C ALA A 420 -1.47 -32.02 25.30
N PHE A 421 -1.64 -33.11 24.54
CA PHE A 421 -2.19 -34.37 25.08
C PHE A 421 -1.33 -34.92 26.22
N ALA A 422 0.00 -34.92 26.06
CA ALA A 422 0.92 -35.37 27.11
C ALA A 422 0.83 -34.49 28.37
N LYS A 423 0.76 -33.17 28.20
CA LYS A 423 0.65 -32.20 29.32
C LYS A 423 -0.73 -32.18 29.97
N ALA A 424 -1.78 -32.54 29.25
CA ALA A 424 -3.14 -32.68 29.75
C ALA A 424 -3.36 -33.96 30.57
N GLY A 425 -2.42 -34.91 30.50
CA GLY A 425 -2.51 -36.20 31.20
C GLY A 425 -3.10 -37.34 30.36
N GLU A 426 -3.34 -37.11 29.07
CA GLU A 426 -3.85 -38.10 28.12
C GLU A 426 -2.69 -38.95 27.57
N TYR A 427 -1.97 -39.62 28.47
CA TYR A 427 -0.67 -40.26 28.15
C TYR A 427 -0.76 -41.38 27.11
N ASP A 428 -1.79 -42.23 27.20
CA ASP A 428 -1.94 -43.35 26.27
C ASP A 428 -2.20 -42.85 24.84
N ILE A 429 -2.98 -41.79 24.70
CA ILE A 429 -3.29 -41.16 23.41
C ILE A 429 -2.07 -40.41 22.89
N ALA A 430 -1.39 -39.61 23.73
CA ALA A 430 -0.17 -38.91 23.34
C ALA A 430 0.91 -39.89 22.82
N ARG A 431 1.07 -41.02 23.51
CA ARG A 431 1.98 -42.10 23.10
C ARG A 431 1.54 -42.74 21.79
N ASP A 432 0.26 -43.03 21.61
CA ASP A 432 -0.28 -43.59 20.36
C ASP A 432 -0.08 -42.63 19.17
N MET A 433 -0.30 -41.33 19.38
CA MET A 433 -0.05 -40.29 18.37
C MET A 433 1.43 -40.21 17.97
N CYS A 434 2.37 -40.44 18.91
CA CYS A 434 3.80 -40.52 18.61
C CYS A 434 4.14 -41.79 17.81
N CYS A 435 3.66 -42.96 18.25
CA CYS A 435 4.06 -44.24 17.67
C CYS A 435 3.36 -44.54 16.33
N ASN A 436 2.05 -44.30 16.28
CA ASN A 436 1.20 -44.71 15.16
C ASN A 436 0.79 -43.52 14.31
N GLY A 437 0.43 -42.38 14.92
CA GLY A 437 -0.09 -41.23 14.18
C GLY A 437 0.89 -40.60 13.17
N ILE A 438 2.20 -40.65 13.43
CA ILE A 438 3.24 -40.19 12.49
C ILE A 438 3.31 -41.08 11.22
N ILE A 439 3.06 -42.38 11.39
CA ILE A 439 3.16 -43.37 10.30
C ILE A 439 1.98 -43.23 9.34
N TYR A 440 0.79 -42.89 9.86
CA TYR A 440 -0.44 -42.84 9.07
C TYR A 440 -0.73 -41.47 8.45
N ASN A 441 -0.02 -40.42 8.84
CA ASN A 441 -0.22 -39.07 8.30
C ASN A 441 0.87 -38.69 7.28
N GLY A 442 0.62 -39.04 6.02
CA GLY A 442 1.55 -38.78 4.90
C GLY A 442 1.85 -37.30 4.62
N ARG A 443 1.10 -36.35 5.20
CA ARG A 443 1.38 -34.91 5.10
C ARG A 443 2.47 -34.43 6.06
N LEU A 444 2.75 -35.16 7.13
CA LEU A 444 3.81 -34.81 8.09
C LEU A 444 5.21 -34.98 7.50
N TRP A 445 5.34 -35.82 6.47
CA TRP A 445 6.61 -36.10 5.84
C TRP A 445 6.95 -35.02 4.80
N PRO A 446 8.19 -34.50 4.80
CA PRO A 446 8.60 -33.52 3.81
C PRO A 446 8.40 -34.09 2.40
N LYS A 447 7.64 -33.39 1.55
CA LYS A 447 7.61 -33.73 0.12
C LYS A 447 9.00 -33.47 -0.45
N THR A 448 9.47 -34.35 -1.32
CA THR A 448 10.80 -34.33 -1.97
C THR A 448 11.19 -33.06 -2.74
N LYS A 449 10.37 -32.00 -2.71
CA LYS A 449 10.60 -30.70 -3.37
C LYS A 449 10.97 -29.54 -2.44
N ASP A 450 10.78 -29.64 -1.11
CA ASP A 450 11.16 -28.57 -0.17
C ASP A 450 12.58 -28.78 0.39
N ASN A 451 13.59 -28.51 -0.44
CA ASN A 451 15.01 -28.61 -0.07
C ASN A 451 15.53 -27.40 0.74
N SER A 452 14.71 -26.84 1.64
CA SER A 452 15.17 -25.78 2.55
C SER A 452 15.87 -26.41 3.77
N PRO A 453 17.15 -26.10 4.04
CA PRO A 453 17.88 -26.62 5.20
C PRO A 453 17.19 -26.34 6.54
N HIS A 454 16.46 -25.22 6.63
CA HIS A 454 15.74 -24.80 7.84
C HIS A 454 14.54 -25.70 8.14
N TRP A 455 13.78 -26.09 7.11
CA TRP A 455 12.63 -26.98 7.28
C TRP A 455 13.03 -28.40 7.68
N THR A 456 14.13 -28.91 7.10
CA THR A 456 14.70 -30.20 7.47
C THR A 456 15.15 -30.23 8.94
N LEU A 457 15.82 -29.17 9.41
CA LEU A 457 16.25 -29.07 10.81
C LEU A 457 15.05 -29.03 11.77
N LEU A 458 14.04 -28.22 11.43
CA LEU A 458 12.82 -28.10 12.23
C LEU A 458 12.05 -29.43 12.30
N PHE A 459 12.01 -30.18 11.20
CA PHE A 459 11.39 -31.50 11.13
C PHE A 459 12.06 -32.52 12.06
N TYR A 460 13.40 -32.62 12.01
CA TYR A 460 14.13 -33.53 12.90
C TYR A 460 13.97 -33.16 14.37
N ARG A 461 13.91 -31.86 14.67
CA ARG A 461 13.64 -31.38 16.03
C ARG A 461 12.25 -31.79 16.53
N CYS A 462 11.24 -31.73 15.66
CA CYS A 462 9.90 -32.20 16.00
C CYS A 462 9.88 -33.70 16.28
N LEU A 463 10.64 -34.51 15.53
CA LEU A 463 10.78 -35.95 15.79
C LEU A 463 11.47 -36.24 17.12
N GLU A 464 12.52 -35.49 17.46
CA GLU A 464 13.23 -35.61 18.74
C GLU A 464 12.29 -35.34 19.92
N ILE A 465 11.49 -34.26 19.84
CA ILE A 465 10.48 -33.93 20.86
C ILE A 465 9.49 -35.08 21.05
N LEU A 466 8.98 -35.64 19.94
CA LEU A 466 8.02 -36.75 19.98
C LEU A 466 8.65 -38.02 20.58
N SER A 467 9.91 -38.31 20.27
CA SER A 467 10.65 -39.44 20.86
C SER A 467 10.81 -39.26 22.38
N ASN A 468 11.20 -38.06 22.82
CA ASN A 468 11.37 -37.74 24.24
C ASN A 468 10.06 -37.88 25.02
N ILE A 469 8.92 -37.58 24.41
CA ILE A 469 7.59 -37.77 25.02
C ILE A 469 7.32 -39.26 25.25
N VAL A 470 7.60 -40.11 24.26
CA VAL A 470 7.42 -41.57 24.39
C VAL A 470 8.29 -42.13 25.51
N GLU A 471 9.58 -41.77 25.52
CA GLU A 471 10.54 -42.20 26.55
C GLU A 471 10.09 -41.75 27.94
N ALA A 472 9.72 -40.48 28.11
CA ALA A 472 9.27 -39.97 29.39
C ALA A 472 7.98 -40.64 29.90
N ILE A 473 7.06 -41.02 29.00
CA ILE A 473 5.85 -41.77 29.35
C ILE A 473 6.18 -43.21 29.74
N ASP A 474 7.00 -43.90 28.95
CA ASP A 474 7.34 -45.31 29.18
C ASP A 474 8.19 -45.48 30.46
N ASP A 475 9.20 -44.62 30.67
CA ASP A 475 10.01 -44.60 31.89
C ASP A 475 9.18 -44.33 33.14
N ALA A 476 8.27 -43.35 33.08
CA ALA A 476 7.38 -43.03 34.19
C ALA A 476 6.40 -44.18 34.49
N ARG A 477 5.92 -44.87 33.45
CA ARG A 477 5.07 -46.06 33.58
C ARG A 477 5.81 -47.21 34.27
N GLU A 478 7.04 -47.49 33.87
CA GLU A 478 7.89 -48.50 34.52
C GLU A 478 8.20 -48.14 35.98
N ALA A 479 8.49 -46.86 36.24
CA ALA A 479 8.78 -46.34 37.58
C ALA A 479 7.54 -46.12 38.46
N LYS A 480 6.32 -46.34 37.94
CA LYS A 480 5.03 -46.03 38.60
C LYS A 480 4.93 -44.59 39.10
N LYS A 481 5.39 -43.64 38.29
CA LYS A 481 5.38 -42.19 38.57
C LYS A 481 4.64 -41.44 37.46
N THR A 482 4.38 -40.15 37.70
CA THR A 482 3.86 -39.25 36.69
C THR A 482 5.00 -38.79 35.77
N PRO A 483 4.81 -38.77 34.43
CA PRO A 483 5.81 -38.23 33.51
C PRO A 483 6.09 -36.75 33.79
N ILE A 484 7.33 -36.31 33.57
CA ILE A 484 7.74 -34.91 33.69
C ILE A 484 8.19 -34.44 32.30
N PHE A 485 7.60 -33.34 31.83
CA PHE A 485 7.89 -32.76 30.52
C PHE A 485 8.36 -31.31 30.67
N SER A 486 9.20 -30.81 29.75
CA SER A 486 9.65 -29.41 29.73
C SER A 486 8.50 -28.42 29.51
N GLU A 487 8.57 -27.20 30.09
CA GLU A 487 7.50 -26.19 29.94
C GLU A 487 7.38 -25.69 28.49
N ASN A 488 8.51 -25.57 27.79
CA ASN A 488 8.57 -25.32 26.36
C ASN A 488 9.29 -26.49 25.66
N PRO A 489 8.60 -27.29 24.83
CA PRO A 489 9.24 -28.38 24.10
C PRO A 489 10.24 -27.88 23.04
N PHE A 490 10.19 -26.59 22.69
CA PHE A 490 11.09 -25.94 21.74
C PHE A 490 12.16 -25.05 22.40
N ASP A 491 12.32 -25.07 23.73
CA ASP A 491 13.46 -24.38 24.36
C ASP A 491 14.74 -25.21 24.21
N VAL A 492 15.76 -24.58 23.62
CA VAL A 492 17.12 -25.12 23.58
C VAL A 492 17.78 -24.77 24.91
N HIS A 493 18.08 -25.74 25.77
CA HIS A 493 19.26 -25.55 26.61
C HIS A 493 20.44 -25.59 25.66
N THR A 494 21.06 -24.44 25.37
CA THR A 494 22.42 -24.42 24.81
C THR A 494 23.26 -25.35 25.68
N PRO A 495 24.07 -26.26 25.09
CA PRO A 495 24.99 -27.06 25.89
C PRO A 495 25.79 -26.09 26.76
N ARG A 496 25.76 -26.28 28.08
CA ARG A 496 26.78 -25.67 28.91
C ARG A 496 28.07 -26.33 28.51
N ASP A 497 28.96 -25.55 27.89
CA ASP A 497 30.36 -25.92 27.76
C ASP A 497 30.88 -26.31 29.17
N GLU A 498 31.34 -27.55 29.31
CA GLU A 498 32.29 -27.96 30.35
C GLU A 498 33.71 -27.76 29.85
#